data_AF-A0A352S6E2-F1
#
_entry.id   AF-A0A352S6E2-F1
#
_cell.length_a   1.000
_cell.length_b   1.000
_cell.length_c   1.000
_cell.angle_alpha   90.00
_cell.angle_beta   90.00
_cell.angle_gamma   90.00
#
_symmetry.space_group_name_H-M   'P 1'
#
loop_
_entity.id
_entity.type
_entity.pdbx_description
1 polymer ?
#
loop_
_entity_poly.entity_id
_entity_poly.type
_entity_poly.pdbx_seq_one_letter_code
_entity_poly.pdbx_strand_id
1 'polypeptide(L)'
;MAKAKYYLMLCESVSGEEAERIGLVSLAVEEDELVAKAFEVANRLAAGSQTAIRWTKYALNNWLRMAGPAFDTSLALEFMGFAGPDVHEGMASLRQKRPPEFK
;
A
#
# COMPACT_ATOMS: atom_id res chain seq x y z
N MET A 1 3.27 -0.79 13.87
CA MET A 1 1.87 -1.13 13.53
C MET A 1 0.84 -0.04 13.84
N ALA A 2 1.09 0.96 14.70
CA ALA A 2 0.08 1.97 15.04
C ALA A 2 -0.47 2.73 13.82
N LYS A 3 0.41 3.27 12.97
CA LYS A 3 0.02 3.99 11.75
C LYS A 3 -0.73 3.11 10.74
N ALA A 4 -0.29 1.87 10.53
CA ALA A 4 -0.98 0.93 9.64
C ALA A 4 -2.43 0.68 10.08
N LYS A 5 -2.67 0.42 11.37
CA LYS A 5 -4.03 0.24 11.90
C LYS A 5 -4.88 1.50 11.76
N TYR A 6 -4.31 2.66 12.08
CA TYR A 6 -5.01 3.94 11.96
C TYR A 6 -5.55 4.16 10.54
N TYR A 7 -4.69 4.03 9.52
CA TYR A 7 -5.11 4.23 8.13
C TYR A 7 -6.04 3.13 7.62
N LEU A 8 -5.78 1.86 7.93
CA LEU A 8 -6.60 0.74 7.44
C LEU A 8 -7.99 0.69 8.10
N MET A 9 -8.15 1.18 9.33
CA MET A 9 -9.43 1.13 10.04
C MET A 9 -10.28 2.38 9.81
N LEU A 10 -9.66 3.53 9.52
CA LEU A 10 -10.37 4.80 9.32
C LEU A 10 -10.46 5.22 7.85
N CYS A 11 -9.72 4.56 6.96
CA CYS A 11 -9.62 4.91 5.54
C CYS A 11 -9.22 6.37 5.30
N GLU A 12 -8.41 6.93 6.19
CA GLU A 12 -7.90 8.31 6.08
C GLU A 12 -6.98 8.48 4.88
N SER A 13 -7.05 9.64 4.22
CA SER A 13 -6.16 9.97 3.10
C SER A 13 -4.72 10.21 3.58
N VAL A 14 -3.74 9.80 2.76
CA VAL A 14 -2.31 10.00 3.03
C VAL A 14 -1.73 10.92 1.96
N SER A 15 -1.06 12.00 2.38
CA SER A 15 -0.30 12.88 1.47
C SER A 15 1.03 12.25 1.07
N GLY A 16 1.66 12.74 -0.01
CA GLY A 16 2.99 12.27 -0.42
C GLY A 16 4.05 12.45 0.66
N GLU A 17 4.04 13.60 1.34
CA GLU A 17 4.95 13.90 2.46
C GLU A 17 4.74 12.95 3.65
N GLU A 18 3.48 12.71 4.06
CA GLU A 18 3.19 11.79 5.16
C GLU A 18 3.55 10.35 4.77
N ALA A 19 3.34 9.97 3.52
CA ALA A 19 3.71 8.66 3.00
C ALA A 19 5.24 8.44 3.07
N GLU A 20 6.05 9.44 2.73
CA GLU A 20 7.50 9.37 2.87
C GLU A 20 7.90 9.30 4.34
N ARG A 21 7.33 10.18 5.18
CA ARG A 21 7.63 10.28 6.61
C ARG A 21 7.35 8.98 7.38
N ILE A 22 6.31 8.23 6.99
CA ILE A 22 5.97 6.93 7.61
C ILE A 22 6.65 5.74 6.93
N GLY A 23 7.45 5.97 5.88
CA GLY A 23 8.16 4.93 5.13
C GLY A 23 7.27 4.10 4.19
N LEU A 24 6.10 4.62 3.79
CA LEU A 24 5.24 4.00 2.79
C LEU A 24 5.81 4.17 1.37
N VAL A 25 6.42 5.32 1.08
CA VAL A 25 7.18 5.58 -0.14
C VAL A 25 8.62 5.95 0.19
N SER A 26 9.55 5.77 -0.75
CA SER A 26 10.98 6.02 -0.52
C SER A 26 11.40 7.48 -0.72
N LEU A 27 10.61 8.27 -1.45
CA LEU A 27 10.88 9.68 -1.75
C LEU A 27 9.56 10.36 -2.11
N ALA A 28 9.35 11.58 -1.63
CA ALA A 28 8.36 12.51 -2.11
C ALA A 28 9.06 13.75 -2.68
N VAL A 29 8.58 14.24 -3.81
CA VAL A 29 9.06 15.45 -4.50
C VAL A 29 7.87 16.24 -5.01
N GLU A 30 8.12 17.48 -5.42
CA GLU A 30 7.11 18.32 -6.08
C GLU A 30 6.61 17.66 -7.38
N GLU A 31 5.37 17.96 -7.74
CA GLU A 31 4.66 17.29 -8.85
C GLU A 31 5.39 17.47 -10.20
N ASP A 32 5.93 18.65 -10.46
CA ASP A 32 6.66 19.00 -11.68
C ASP A 32 8.03 18.32 -11.77
N GLU A 33 8.60 17.88 -10.64
CA GLU A 33 9.88 17.18 -10.57
C GLU A 33 9.74 15.64 -10.63
N LEU A 34 8.54 15.10 -10.38
CA LEU A 34 8.29 13.67 -10.17
C LEU A 34 8.86 12.81 -11.31
N VAL A 35 8.52 13.14 -12.55
CA VAL A 35 8.91 12.35 -13.73
C VAL A 35 10.43 12.40 -13.92
N ALA A 36 11.02 13.58 -13.80
CA ALA A 36 12.46 13.75 -13.95
C ALA A 36 13.23 12.95 -12.89
N LYS A 37 12.78 13.02 -11.64
CA LYS A 37 13.39 12.29 -10.52
C LYS A 37 13.25 10.77 -10.69
N ALA A 38 12.09 10.28 -11.14
CA ALA A 38 11.88 8.86 -11.39
C ALA A 38 12.84 8.31 -12.46
N PHE A 39 13.02 9.04 -13.57
CA PHE A 39 13.97 8.66 -14.61
C PHE A 39 15.43 8.75 -14.15
N GLU A 40 15.78 9.76 -13.34
CA GLU A 40 17.10 9.86 -12.73
C GLU A 40 17.44 8.59 -11.93
N VAL A 41 16.53 8.15 -11.06
CA VAL A 41 16.69 6.94 -10.24
C VAL A 41 16.77 5.69 -11.14
N ALA A 42 15.89 5.56 -12.12
CA ALA A 42 15.87 4.42 -13.03
C ALA A 42 17.18 4.31 -13.83
N ASN A 43 17.69 5.43 -14.34
CA ASN A 43 18.95 5.49 -15.08
C ASN A 43 20.14 5.10 -14.19
N ARG A 44 20.16 5.56 -12.93
CA ARG A 44 21.20 5.16 -11.96
C ARG A 44 21.18 3.66 -11.67
N LEU A 45 19.98 3.08 -11.51
CA LEU A 45 19.83 1.64 -11.31
C LEU A 45 20.23 0.84 -12.57
N ALA A 46 19.90 1.34 -13.76
CA ALA A 46 20.25 0.72 -15.02
C ALA A 46 21.78 0.71 -15.26
N ALA A 47 22.47 1.79 -14.88
CA ALA A 47 23.92 1.90 -14.97
C ALA A 47 24.68 1.11 -13.89
N GLY A 48 24.00 0.64 -12.84
CA GLY A 48 24.60 -0.12 -11.75
C GLY A 48 24.83 -1.60 -12.06
N SER A 49 25.58 -2.28 -11.18
CA SER A 49 25.78 -3.74 -11.27
C SER A 49 24.46 -4.48 -11.06
N GLN A 50 23.92 -5.04 -12.13
CA GLN A 50 22.63 -5.75 -12.10
C GLN A 50 22.66 -6.97 -11.18
N THR A 51 23.79 -7.67 -11.09
CA THR A 51 23.96 -8.81 -10.17
C THR A 51 23.83 -8.36 -8.71
N ALA A 52 24.56 -7.31 -8.32
CA ALA A 52 24.52 -6.79 -6.95
C ALA A 52 23.12 -6.27 -6.59
N ILE A 53 22.51 -5.48 -7.47
CA ILE A 53 21.15 -4.94 -7.25
C ILE A 53 20.13 -6.07 -7.07
N ARG A 54 20.16 -7.09 -7.93
CA ARG A 54 19.25 -8.24 -7.85
C ARG A 54 19.41 -9.02 -6.55
N TRP A 55 20.65 -9.29 -6.15
CA TRP A 55 20.92 -10.04 -4.92
C TRP A 55 20.54 -9.26 -3.67
N THR A 56 20.83 -7.96 -3.62
CA THR A 56 20.37 -7.08 -2.54
C THR A 56 18.85 -7.07 -2.45
N LYS A 57 18.14 -6.88 -3.57
CA LYS A 57 16.67 -6.94 -3.61
C LYS A 57 16.14 -8.28 -3.11
N TYR A 58 16.74 -9.39 -3.56
CA TYR A 58 16.31 -10.72 -3.14
C TYR A 58 16.48 -10.94 -1.63
N ALA A 59 17.65 -10.57 -1.09
CA ALA A 59 17.96 -10.72 0.33
C ALA A 59 16.99 -9.91 1.20
N LEU A 60 16.73 -8.65 0.84
CA LEU A 60 15.83 -7.76 1.58
C LEU A 60 14.36 -8.21 1.48
N ASN A 61 13.92 -8.68 0.31
CA ASN A 61 12.53 -9.12 0.11
C ASN A 61 12.16 -10.38 0.91
N ASN A 62 13.13 -11.10 1.49
CA ASN A 62 12.81 -12.19 2.42
C ASN A 62 12.09 -11.67 3.68
N TRP A 63 12.32 -10.42 4.07
CA TRP A 63 11.55 -9.79 5.15
C TRP A 63 10.05 -9.75 4.84
N LEU A 64 9.68 -9.42 3.60
CA LEU A 64 8.28 -9.43 3.16
C LEU A 64 7.69 -10.84 3.15
N ARG A 65 8.50 -11.86 2.81
CA ARG A 65 8.04 -13.26 2.84
C ARG A 65 7.65 -13.73 4.24
N MET A 66 8.29 -13.18 5.28
CA MET A 66 7.90 -13.48 6.67
C MET A 66 6.49 -12.99 7.01
N ALA A 67 5.93 -12.04 6.25
CA ALA A 67 4.56 -11.56 6.43
C ALA A 67 3.50 -12.47 5.80
N GLY A 68 3.88 -13.59 5.17
CA GLY A 68 2.96 -14.53 4.50
C GLY A 68 1.73 -14.92 5.33
N PRO A 69 1.87 -15.37 6.58
CA PRO A 69 0.71 -15.75 7.40
C PRO A 69 -0.28 -14.60 7.67
N ALA A 70 0.21 -13.36 7.77
CA ALA A 70 -0.65 -12.20 7.93
C ALA A 70 -1.45 -11.93 6.64
N PHE A 71 -0.83 -12.10 5.48
CA PHE A 71 -1.49 -12.01 4.19
C PHE A 71 -2.57 -13.10 4.02
N ASP A 72 -2.25 -14.37 4.33
CA ASP A 72 -3.19 -15.48 4.24
C ASP A 72 -4.42 -15.24 5.14
N THR A 73 -4.19 -14.77 6.36
CA THR A 73 -5.27 -14.41 7.30
C THR A 73 -6.11 -13.26 6.74
N SER A 74 -5.49 -12.19 6.23
CA SER A 74 -6.24 -11.07 5.64
C SER A 74 -7.10 -11.52 4.45
N LEU A 75 -6.59 -12.41 3.60
CA LEU A 75 -7.31 -12.91 2.44
C LEU A 75 -8.53 -13.74 2.86
N ALA A 76 -8.34 -14.65 3.82
CA ALA A 76 -9.44 -15.47 4.32
C ALA A 76 -10.55 -14.62 4.95
N LEU A 77 -10.19 -13.62 5.76
CA LEU A 77 -11.15 -12.72 6.40
C LEU A 77 -11.86 -11.82 5.38
N GLU A 78 -11.17 -11.34 4.35
CA GLU A 78 -11.76 -10.54 3.28
C GLU A 78 -12.84 -11.33 2.53
N PHE A 79 -12.58 -12.60 2.18
CA PHE A 79 -13.58 -13.46 1.53
C PHE A 79 -14.80 -13.71 2.42
N MET A 80 -14.61 -13.91 3.72
CA MET A 80 -15.72 -14.04 4.66
C MET A 80 -16.51 -12.74 4.77
N GLY A 81 -15.83 -11.58 4.78
CA GLY A 81 -16.45 -10.26 4.79
C GLY A 81 -17.30 -9.99 3.53
N PHE A 82 -16.80 -10.38 2.35
CA PHE A 82 -17.55 -10.26 1.10
C PHE A 82 -18.80 -11.14 1.03
N ALA A 83 -18.84 -12.25 1.78
CA ALA A 83 -20.05 -13.08 1.91
C ALA A 83 -21.04 -12.52 2.95
N GLY A 84 -20.65 -11.49 3.70
CA GLY A 84 -21.45 -10.88 4.76
C GLY A 84 -22.52 -9.90 4.27
N PRO A 85 -23.41 -9.48 5.17
CA PRO A 85 -24.47 -8.50 4.85
C PRO A 85 -23.91 -7.10 4.56
N ASP A 86 -22.81 -6.71 5.20
CA ASP A 86 -22.24 -5.35 5.12
C ASP A 86 -21.77 -4.98 3.71
N VAL A 87 -21.35 -5.93 2.88
CA VAL A 87 -20.95 -5.63 1.50
C VAL A 87 -22.13 -5.08 0.68
N HIS A 88 -23.33 -5.62 0.91
CA HIS A 88 -24.52 -5.21 0.17
C HIS A 88 -24.88 -3.77 0.52
N GLU A 89 -24.80 -3.43 1.80
CA GLU A 89 -25.04 -2.09 2.31
C GLU A 89 -23.94 -1.10 1.88
N GLY A 90 -22.67 -1.50 1.96
CA GLY A 90 -21.55 -0.69 1.47
C GLY A 90 -21.69 -0.34 -0.02
N MET A 91 -22.05 -1.32 -0.84
CA MET A 91 -22.30 -1.10 -2.27
C MET A 91 -23.55 -0.25 -2.54
N ALA A 92 -24.62 -0.46 -1.78
CA ALA A 92 -25.86 0.31 -1.92
C ALA A 92 -25.66 1.78 -1.52
N SER A 93 -25.05 2.03 -0.37
CA SER A 93 -24.79 3.38 0.15
C SER A 93 -23.86 4.17 -0.78
N LEU A 94 -22.82 3.54 -1.33
CA LEU A 94 -21.93 4.15 -2.33
C LEU A 94 -22.69 4.54 -3.60
N ARG A 95 -23.52 3.64 -4.16
CA ARG A 95 -24.33 3.93 -5.36
C ARG A 95 -25.35 5.03 -5.12
N GLN A 96 -25.94 5.06 -3.93
CA GLN A 96 -26.96 6.02 -3.53
C GLN A 96 -26.39 7.33 -2.98
N LYS A 97 -25.05 7.44 -2.84
CA LYS A 97 -24.34 8.60 -2.25
C LYS A 97 -24.87 9.00 -0.88
N ARG A 98 -25.16 8.02 -0.03
CA ARG A 98 -25.58 8.22 1.36
C ARG A 98 -24.58 7.58 2.33
N PRO A 99 -24.58 7.95 3.61
CA PRO A 99 -23.85 7.21 4.63
C PRO A 99 -24.33 5.75 4.74
N PRO A 100 -23.43 4.78 4.96
CA PRO A 100 -23.81 3.39 5.21
C PRO A 100 -24.44 3.21 6.60
N GLU A 101 -25.38 2.28 6.71
CA GLU A 101 -26.01 1.86 7.97
C GLU A 101 -25.70 0.38 8.24
N PHE A 102 -24.58 0.13 8.93
CA PHE A 102 -24.20 -1.22 9.37
C PHE A 102 -25.03 -1.63 10.61
N LYS A 103 -25.38 -2.92 10.72
CA LYS A 103 -26.23 -3.46 11.79
C LYS A 103 -25.49 -4.44 12.69
#